data_AF-A0A2A7MN53-F1
#
_entry.id   AF-A0A2A7MN53-F1
#
_cell.length_a   1.000
_cell.length_b   1.000
_cell.length_c   1.000
_cell.angle_alpha   90.00
_cell.angle_beta   90.00
_cell.angle_gamma   90.00
#
_symmetry.space_group_name_H-M   'P 1'
#
loop_
_entity.id
_entity.type
_entity.pdbx_description
1 polymer ?
#
loop_
_entity_poly.entity_id
_entity_poly.type
_entity_poly.pdbx_seq_one_letter_code
_entity_poly.pdbx_strand_id
1 'polypeptide(L)'
;MNRRLSPAEQTQLVEEYRGGRSTYELAHQFRIHRRTVVTHLERHGVPVRPQLKMTPTVVEQAKRLYADGHSLAAIGDDLGVDATTVLNALKKAGVNLRDTHGRPR
;
A
#
# COMPACT_ATOMS: atom_id res chain seq x y z
N MET A 1 -10.00 15.97 -7.85
CA MET A 1 -9.72 16.13 -9.29
C MET A 1 -9.35 14.78 -9.90
N ASN A 2 -9.96 14.42 -11.04
CA ASN A 2 -9.65 13.19 -11.76
C ASN A 2 -8.68 13.53 -12.90
N ARG A 3 -7.38 13.25 -12.71
CA ARG A 3 -6.38 13.37 -13.79
C ARG A 3 -6.57 12.21 -14.76
N ARG A 4 -6.76 12.50 -16.06
CA ARG A 4 -6.69 11.50 -17.12
C ARG A 4 -5.21 11.16 -17.34
N LEU A 5 -4.84 9.91 -17.14
CA LEU A 5 -3.50 9.42 -17.47
C LEU A 5 -3.37 9.26 -18.99
N SER A 6 -2.23 9.69 -19.52
CA SER A 6 -1.85 9.43 -20.90
C SER A 6 -1.75 7.91 -21.15
N PRO A 7 -1.91 7.44 -22.40
CA PRO A 7 -1.79 6.01 -22.72
C PRO A 7 -0.48 5.39 -22.21
N ALA A 8 0.64 6.12 -22.32
CA ALA A 8 1.94 5.69 -21.79
C ALA A 8 1.94 5.53 -20.26
N GLU A 9 1.34 6.47 -19.52
CA GLU A 9 1.25 6.38 -18.06
C GLU A 9 0.35 5.22 -17.61
N GLN A 10 -0.70 4.90 -18.38
CA GLN A 10 -1.55 3.74 -18.11
C GLN A 10 -0.81 2.42 -18.30
N THR A 11 -0.03 2.29 -19.39
CA THR A 11 0.81 1.11 -19.62
C THR A 11 1.84 0.94 -18.50
N GLN A 12 2.53 2.02 -18.13
CA GLN A 12 3.50 2.00 -17.04
C GLN A 12 2.84 1.62 -15.70
N LEU A 13 1.65 2.13 -15.42
CA LEU A 13 0.88 1.76 -14.21
C LEU A 13 0.54 0.27 -14.18
N VAL A 14 0.16 -0.31 -15.32
CA VAL A 14 -0.13 -1.75 -15.44
C VAL A 14 1.15 -2.59 -15.29
N GLU A 15 2.26 -2.17 -15.88
CA GLU A 15 3.55 -2.86 -15.75
C GLU A 15 4.05 -2.86 -14.31
N GLU A 16 4.04 -1.70 -13.66
CA GLU A 16 4.45 -1.57 -12.26
C GLU A 16 3.53 -2.39 -11.33
N TYR A 17 2.22 -2.42 -11.63
CA TYR A 17 1.27 -3.27 -10.91
C TYR A 17 1.56 -4.77 -11.10
N ARG A 18 1.90 -5.19 -12.33
CA ARG A 18 2.31 -6.57 -12.63
C ARG A 18 3.65 -6.92 -11.98
N GLY A 19 4.54 -5.95 -11.83
CA GLY A 19 5.81 -6.04 -11.10
C GLY A 19 5.64 -6.21 -9.59
N GLY A 20 4.41 -6.22 -9.07
CA GLY A 20 4.11 -6.46 -7.66
C GLY A 20 3.83 -5.21 -6.86
N ARG A 21 3.90 -4.00 -7.47
CA ARG A 21 3.54 -2.77 -6.75
C ARG A 21 2.07 -2.73 -6.38
N SER A 22 1.81 -2.19 -5.20
CA SER A 22 0.45 -2.04 -4.71
C SER A 22 -0.30 -0.92 -5.43
N THR A 23 -1.63 -1.01 -5.45
CA THR A 23 -2.50 0.09 -5.95
C THR A 23 -2.29 1.40 -5.19
N TYR A 24 -1.75 1.36 -3.98
CA TYR A 24 -1.45 2.54 -3.18
C TYR A 24 -0.17 3.24 -3.64
N GLU A 25 0.91 2.48 -3.85
CA GLU A 25 2.16 3.03 -4.39
C GLU A 25 1.93 3.66 -5.76
N LEU A 26 1.14 3.01 -6.61
CA LEU A 26 0.75 3.54 -7.91
C LEU A 26 -0.10 4.82 -7.74
N ALA A 27 -1.02 4.86 -6.78
CA ALA A 27 -1.78 6.08 -6.50
C ALA A 27 -0.87 7.25 -6.10
N HIS A 28 0.13 7.01 -5.26
CA HIS A 28 1.07 8.02 -4.80
C HIS A 28 2.04 8.47 -5.90
N GLN A 29 2.65 7.51 -6.61
CA GLN A 29 3.61 7.74 -7.70
C GLN A 29 2.98 8.54 -8.85
N PHE A 30 1.77 8.16 -9.26
CA PHE A 30 1.06 8.85 -10.32
C PHE A 30 0.23 10.05 -9.81
N ARG A 31 0.24 10.31 -8.49
CA ARG A 31 -0.57 11.34 -7.81
C ARG A 31 -2.04 11.33 -8.20
N ILE A 32 -2.62 10.13 -8.26
CA ILE A 32 -4.01 9.88 -8.62
C ILE A 32 -4.74 9.23 -7.44
N HIS A 33 -6.07 9.35 -7.44
CA HIS A 33 -6.86 8.62 -6.46
C HIS A 33 -6.75 7.12 -6.69
N ARG A 34 -6.68 6.35 -5.61
CA ARG A 34 -6.68 4.88 -5.64
C ARG A 34 -7.83 4.32 -6.47
N ARG A 35 -9.01 4.94 -6.38
CA ARG A 35 -10.18 4.54 -7.17
C ARG A 35 -9.92 4.67 -8.68
N THR A 36 -9.18 5.69 -9.09
CA THR A 36 -8.74 5.89 -10.48
C THR A 36 -7.75 4.81 -10.93
N VAL A 37 -6.82 4.38 -10.06
CA VAL A 37 -5.91 3.25 -10.33
C VAL A 37 -6.71 1.99 -10.60
N VAL A 38 -7.66 1.66 -9.72
CA VAL A 38 -8.53 0.48 -9.85
C VAL A 38 -9.33 0.53 -11.16
N THR A 39 -9.99 1.66 -11.46
CA THR A 39 -10.72 1.84 -12.71
C THR A 39 -9.83 1.69 -13.94
N HIS A 40 -8.57 2.15 -13.90
CA HIS A 40 -7.63 1.94 -15.00
C HIS A 40 -7.21 0.48 -15.14
N LEU A 41 -6.89 -0.20 -14.03
CA LEU A 41 -6.54 -1.62 -14.05
C LEU A 41 -7.69 -2.46 -14.60
N GLU A 42 -8.92 -2.22 -14.12
CA GLU A 42 -10.13 -2.89 -14.61
C GLU A 42 -10.36 -2.65 -16.11
N ARG A 43 -10.16 -1.39 -16.56
CA ARG A 43 -10.32 -1.03 -17.98
C ARG A 43 -9.27 -1.68 -18.89
N HIS A 44 -8.08 -1.97 -18.36
CA HIS A 44 -7.02 -2.72 -19.04
C HIS A 44 -7.15 -4.24 -18.85
N GLY A 45 -8.25 -4.73 -18.28
CA GLY A 45 -8.49 -6.16 -18.07
C GLY A 45 -7.57 -6.78 -17.02
N VAL A 46 -6.93 -5.97 -16.18
CA VAL A 46 -6.07 -6.44 -15.10
C VAL A 46 -6.95 -6.69 -13.88
N PRO A 47 -7.11 -7.96 -13.45
CA PRO A 47 -7.89 -8.26 -12.26
C PRO A 47 -7.20 -7.62 -11.06
N VAL A 48 -7.90 -6.66 -10.46
CA VAL A 48 -7.38 -5.98 -9.27
C VAL A 48 -7.40 -7.00 -8.15
N ARG A 49 -6.21 -7.39 -7.69
CA ARG A 49 -6.03 -8.24 -6.52
C ARG A 49 -6.91 -7.71 -5.40
N PRO A 50 -7.72 -8.57 -4.75
CA PRO A 50 -8.52 -8.14 -3.62
C PRO A 50 -7.57 -7.49 -2.63
N GLN A 51 -7.87 -6.24 -2.26
CA GLN A 51 -7.06 -5.53 -1.27
C GLN A 51 -6.94 -6.44 -0.07
N LEU A 52 -5.70 -6.73 0.35
CA LEU A 52 -5.47 -7.41 1.61
C LEU A 52 -6.13 -6.52 2.66
N LYS A 53 -7.33 -6.91 3.09
CA LYS A 53 -7.99 -6.24 4.19
C LYS A 53 -7.04 -6.41 5.35
N MET A 54 -6.86 -5.35 6.11
CA MET A 54 -6.21 -5.40 7.41
C MET A 54 -7.11 -6.25 8.33
N THR A 55 -7.05 -7.56 8.14
CA THR A 55 -7.75 -8.54 8.95
C THR A 55 -7.03 -8.60 10.28
N PRO A 56 -7.72 -8.97 11.37
CA PRO A 56 -7.09 -9.14 12.67
C PRO A 56 -5.84 -10.03 12.59
N THR A 57 -5.81 -11.03 11.71
CA THR A 57 -4.64 -11.88 11.44
C THR A 57 -3.43 -11.10 10.92
N VAL A 58 -3.63 -10.20 9.94
CA VAL A 58 -2.58 -9.35 9.38
C VAL A 58 -2.08 -8.33 10.41
N VAL A 59 -2.98 -7.83 11.26
CA VAL A 59 -2.61 -6.92 12.36
C VAL A 59 -1.77 -7.64 13.41
N GLU A 60 -2.09 -8.89 13.74
CA GLU A 60 -1.30 -9.70 14.67
C GLU A 60 0.07 -10.06 14.08
N GLN A 61 0.17 -10.34 12.78
CA GLN A 61 1.47 -10.48 12.11
C GLN A 61 2.28 -9.18 12.16
N ALA A 62 1.66 -8.04 11.83
CA ALA A 62 2.31 -6.73 11.93
C ALA A 62 2.81 -6.45 13.35
N LYS A 63 2.03 -6.80 14.38
CA LYS A 63 2.43 -6.69 15.79
C LYS A 63 3.65 -7.54 16.11
N ARG A 64 3.68 -8.78 15.65
CA ARG A 64 4.81 -9.69 15.89
C ARG A 64 6.08 -9.15 15.24
N LEU A 65 6.01 -8.76 13.98
CA LEU A 65 7.16 -8.17 13.26
C LEU A 65 7.64 -6.87 13.94
N TYR A 66 6.71 -6.04 14.41
CA TYR A 66 7.03 -4.83 15.16
C TYR A 66 7.70 -5.12 16.51
N ALA A 67 7.21 -6.13 17.24
CA ALA A 67 7.81 -6.60 18.49
C ALA A 67 9.21 -7.20 18.25
N ASP A 68 9.43 -7.80 17.08
CA ASP A 68 10.73 -8.32 16.62
C ASP A 68 11.71 -7.20 16.21
N GLY A 69 11.27 -5.93 16.23
CA GLY A 69 12.10 -4.77 15.94
C GLY A 69 12.10 -4.34 14.47
N HIS A 70 11.22 -4.91 13.64
CA HIS A 70 11.09 -4.47 12.25
C HIS A 70 10.47 -3.07 12.18
N SER A 71 10.97 -2.27 11.22
CA SER A 71 10.41 -0.94 10.94
C SER A 71 9.07 -1.05 10.23
N LEU A 72 8.17 -0.08 10.44
CA LEU A 72 6.84 -0.04 9.81
C LEU A 72 6.89 -0.17 8.27
N ALA A 73 7.93 0.39 7.64
CA ALA A 73 8.15 0.26 6.20
C ALA A 73 8.50 -1.18 5.79
N ALA A 74 9.34 -1.87 6.55
CA ALA A 74 9.69 -3.27 6.30
C ALA A 74 8.49 -4.19 6.53
N ILE A 75 7.71 -3.93 7.59
CA ILE A 75 6.47 -4.66 7.88
C ILE A 75 5.45 -4.46 6.75
N GLY A 76 5.36 -3.24 6.22
CA GLY A 76 4.50 -2.93 5.10
C GLY A 76 4.90 -3.66 3.82
N ASP A 77 6.20 -3.72 3.54
CA ASP A 77 6.76 -4.47 2.42
C ASP A 77 6.48 -5.98 2.55
N ASP A 78 6.75 -6.56 3.73
CA ASP A 78 6.54 -7.98 4.04
C ASP A 78 5.05 -8.40 3.95
N LEU A 79 4.15 -7.52 4.43
CA LEU A 79 2.71 -7.77 4.42
C LEU A 79 2.01 -7.26 3.15
N GLY A 80 2.74 -6.63 2.22
CA GLY A 80 2.17 -6.02 1.01
C GLY A 80 1.16 -4.91 1.28
N VAL A 81 1.29 -4.21 2.41
CA VAL A 81 0.40 -3.11 2.85
C VAL A 81 1.20 -1.86 3.13
N ASP A 82 0.62 -0.69 2.90
CA ASP A 82 1.33 0.57 3.11
C ASP A 82 1.75 0.76 4.58
N ALA A 83 2.92 1.35 4.82
CA ALA A 83 3.46 1.62 6.15
C ALA A 83 2.51 2.47 7.00
N THR A 84 1.76 3.41 6.40
CA THR A 84 0.72 4.21 7.07
C THR A 84 -0.51 3.37 7.42
N THR A 85 -0.82 2.35 6.60
CA THR A 85 -1.87 1.38 6.90
C THR A 85 -1.45 0.51 8.08
N VAL A 86 -0.21 0.01 8.09
CA VAL A 86 0.40 -0.71 9.22
C VAL A 86 0.37 0.15 10.49
N LEU A 87 0.81 1.41 10.40
CA LEU A 87 0.76 2.38 11.49
C LEU A 87 -0.66 2.52 12.07
N ASN A 88 -1.65 2.78 11.22
CA ASN A 88 -3.04 2.96 11.64
C ASN A 88 -3.60 1.67 12.28
N ALA A 89 -3.22 0.51 11.76
CA ALA A 89 -3.68 -0.77 12.29
C ALA A 89 -3.06 -1.10 13.64
N LEU A 90 -1.76 -0.89 13.80
CA LEU A 90 -1.06 -1.03 15.07
C LEU A 90 -1.60 -0.04 16.12
N LYS A 91 -1.85 1.21 15.72
CA LYS A 91 -2.47 2.23 16.59
C LYS A 91 -3.88 1.82 17.03
N LYS A 92 -4.70 1.32 16.10
CA LYS A 92 -6.05 0.81 16.41
C LYS A 92 -6.00 -0.42 17.32
N ALA A 93 -4.94 -1.21 17.22
CA ALA A 93 -4.72 -2.39 18.05
C ALA A 93 -4.04 -2.08 19.40
N GLY A 94 -3.85 -0.81 19.74
CA GLY A 94 -3.30 -0.37 21.03
C GLY A 94 -1.80 -0.56 21.19
N VAL A 95 -1.06 -0.78 20.09
CA VAL A 95 0.39 -0.95 20.13
C VAL A 95 1.03 0.41 20.38
N ASN A 96 1.85 0.49 21.43
CA ASN A 96 2.59 1.70 21.75
C ASN A 96 3.76 1.82 20.75
N LEU A 97 3.52 2.57 19.67
CA LEU A 97 4.49 2.79 18.61
C LEU A 97 5.66 3.61 19.20
N ARG A 98 6.86 3.04 19.20
CA ARG A 98 8.10 3.80 19.30
C ARG A 98 8.12 4.79 18.14
N ASP A 99 8.05 6.06 18.49
CA ASP A 99 8.29 7.20 17.63
C ASP A 99 9.72 7.12 17.06
N THR A 100 9.90 6.35 15.99
CA THR A 100 11.08 6.44 15.13
C THR A 100 10.65 7.21 13.89
N HIS A 101 10.32 8.48 14.09
CA HIS A 101 10.19 9.45 12.99
C HIS A 101 11.60 9.66 12.41
N GLY A 102 11.91 8.89 11.37
CA GLY A 102 13.17 8.97 10.66
C GLY A 102 13.02 8.55 9.21
N ARG A 103 12.17 9.22 8.42
CA ARG A 103 12.36 9.21 6.96
C ARG A 103 11.89 10.52 6.30
N PRO A 104 12.82 11.28 5.69
CA PRO A 104 12.47 12.37 4.79
C PRO A 104 11.88 11.83 3.48
N ARG A 105 11.02 12.66 2.89
CA ARG A 105 10.24 12.45 1.68
C ARG A 105 11.06 12.53 0.41
#